data_AF-A0A160FEL0-F1
#
_entry.id   AF-A0A160FEL0-F1
#
_cell.length_a   1.000
_cell.length_b   1.000
_cell.length_c   1.000
_cell.angle_alpha   90.00
_cell.angle_beta   90.00
_cell.angle_gamma   90.00
#
_symmetry.space_group_name_H-M   'P 1'
#
loop_
_entity.id
_entity.type
_entity.pdbx_description
1 polymer ?
#
loop_
_entity_poly.entity_id
_entity_poly.type
_entity_poly.pdbx_seq_one_letter_code
_entity_poly.pdbx_strand_id
1 'polypeptide(L)'
;MVSSSHNSPYEAYIIQKGVPNFTDWHKWVMQAQADALPGAVEFLTYVDSKGIDIFYVSNRDENEVKATIKNLKEKGFPQATADHMLFRAKENSKEPRRQKIQQTYEIVALFGDNLSDFTKEFDQKPLEERNANVDRFREEFGRKFIVLPNPMYGDWENAIYGYDLDQTFAEKAKVRKQALDAYPLK
;
A
#
# COMPACT_ATOMS: atom_id res chain seq x y z
N MET A 1 -6.86 6.47 -3.70
CA MET A 1 -6.20 6.20 -2.41
C MET A 1 -5.88 4.72 -2.31
N VAL A 2 -4.67 4.39 -1.89
CA VAL A 2 -4.15 3.01 -1.90
C VAL A 2 -3.95 2.44 -0.50
N SER A 3 -3.84 3.32 0.51
CA SER A 3 -3.72 2.98 1.93
C SER A 3 -4.62 3.87 2.76
N SER A 4 -5.83 3.39 3.07
CA SER A 4 -6.84 4.11 3.87
C SER A 4 -7.00 3.52 5.28
N SER A 5 -6.54 2.28 5.49
CA SER A 5 -6.77 1.52 6.72
C SER A 5 -5.47 1.26 7.48
N HIS A 6 -5.49 1.51 8.78
CA HIS A 6 -4.40 1.27 9.71
C HIS A 6 -4.36 -0.22 10.13
N ASN A 7 -3.41 -0.97 9.58
CA ASN A 7 -3.27 -2.41 9.85
C ASN A 7 -2.18 -2.74 10.89
N SER A 8 -1.64 -1.76 11.62
CA SER A 8 -0.59 -2.04 12.62
C SER A 8 -1.00 -3.02 13.73
N PRO A 9 -2.29 -3.16 14.14
CA PRO A 9 -2.68 -4.20 15.09
C PRO A 9 -2.41 -5.62 14.57
N TYR A 10 -2.53 -5.84 13.25
CA TYR A 10 -2.15 -7.11 12.65
C TYR A 10 -0.63 -7.32 12.71
N GLU A 11 0.17 -6.29 12.43
CA GLU A 11 1.63 -6.39 12.56
C GLU A 11 2.08 -6.66 14.01
N ALA A 12 1.41 -6.04 14.99
CA ALA A 12 1.63 -6.33 16.40
C ALA A 12 1.28 -7.79 16.77
N TYR A 13 0.18 -8.32 16.22
CA TYR A 13 -0.17 -9.73 16.35
C TYR A 13 0.90 -10.66 15.76
N ILE A 14 1.46 -10.30 14.59
CA ILE A 14 2.54 -11.07 13.97
C ILE A 14 3.82 -11.04 14.79
N ILE A 15 4.18 -9.92 15.40
CA ILE A 15 5.34 -9.85 16.31
C ILE A 15 5.18 -10.83 17.50
N GLN A 16 3.98 -10.92 18.06
CA GLN A 16 3.70 -11.85 19.18
C GLN A 16 3.68 -13.31 18.74
N LYS A 17 3.15 -13.59 17.55
CA LYS A 17 3.00 -14.95 17.02
C LYS A 17 4.28 -15.52 16.39
N GLY A 18 5.11 -14.66 15.81
CA GLY A 18 6.40 -14.98 15.19
C GLY A 18 6.35 -15.38 13.71
N VAL A 19 5.17 -15.67 13.13
CA VAL A 19 5.05 -16.13 11.72
C VAL A 19 3.86 -15.44 11.03
N PRO A 20 4.09 -14.53 10.06
CA PRO A 20 3.03 -14.06 9.16
C PRO A 20 2.53 -15.19 8.27
N ASN A 21 1.23 -15.23 8.04
CA ASN A 21 0.65 -16.07 7.00
C ASN A 21 -0.62 -15.41 6.44
N PHE A 22 -0.93 -15.77 5.20
CA PHE A 22 -2.06 -15.21 4.47
C PHE A 22 -3.42 -15.49 5.12
N THR A 23 -3.58 -16.65 5.77
CA THR A 23 -4.84 -17.02 6.42
C THR A 23 -5.20 -16.08 7.57
N ASP A 24 -4.22 -15.65 8.37
CA ASP A 24 -4.48 -14.73 9.48
C ASP A 24 -4.65 -13.29 9.01
N TRP A 25 -3.95 -12.87 7.96
CA TRP A 25 -4.24 -11.60 7.28
C TRP A 25 -5.70 -11.56 6.82
N HIS A 26 -6.15 -12.62 6.14
CA HIS A 26 -7.53 -12.70 5.68
C HIS A 26 -8.51 -12.59 6.86
N LYS A 27 -8.27 -13.31 7.96
CA LYS A 27 -9.10 -13.19 9.18
C LYS A 27 -9.13 -11.76 9.73
N TRP A 28 -7.99 -11.06 9.76
CA TRP A 28 -7.93 -9.66 10.18
C TRP A 28 -8.78 -8.77 9.28
N VAL A 29 -8.65 -8.89 7.96
CA VAL A 29 -9.43 -8.10 7.01
C VAL A 29 -10.92 -8.36 7.15
N MET A 30 -11.31 -9.63 7.34
CA MET A 30 -12.71 -10.02 7.52
C MET A 30 -13.34 -9.49 8.82
N GLN A 31 -12.55 -9.11 9.82
CA GLN A 31 -13.07 -8.43 11.02
C GLN A 31 -13.57 -7.01 10.71
N ALA A 32 -13.04 -6.36 9.66
CA ALA A 32 -13.41 -5.00 9.26
C ALA A 32 -13.23 -3.95 10.37
N GLN A 33 -12.21 -4.12 11.23
CA GLN A 33 -11.98 -3.29 12.42
C GLN A 33 -10.80 -2.33 12.30
N ALA A 34 -10.13 -2.27 11.14
CA ALA A 34 -8.96 -1.39 10.98
C ALA A 34 -9.36 0.07 11.12
N ASP A 35 -8.63 0.84 11.93
CA ASP A 35 -8.88 2.27 12.10
C ASP A 35 -8.50 3.06 10.84
N ALA A 36 -9.07 4.26 10.70
CA ALA A 36 -8.63 5.19 9.67
C ALA A 36 -7.24 5.74 10.02
N LEU A 37 -6.42 5.99 9.00
CA LEU A 37 -5.22 6.80 9.20
C LEU A 37 -5.60 8.25 9.57
N PRO A 38 -4.85 8.91 10.47
CA PRO A 38 -5.12 10.30 10.83
C PRO A 38 -5.20 11.22 9.60
N GLY A 39 -6.22 12.07 9.53
CA GLY A 39 -6.42 12.99 8.40
C GLY A 39 -7.06 12.37 7.16
N ALA A 40 -7.10 11.04 7.02
CA ALA A 40 -7.55 10.39 5.78
C ALA A 40 -9.05 10.56 5.53
N VAL A 41 -9.87 10.40 6.57
CA VAL A 41 -11.33 10.60 6.46
C VAL A 41 -11.63 12.07 6.23
N GLU A 42 -11.06 12.99 7.02
CA GLU A 42 -11.33 14.43 6.84
C GLU A 42 -10.91 14.92 5.45
N PHE A 43 -9.73 14.50 4.97
CA PHE A 43 -9.24 14.88 3.65
C PHE A 43 -10.15 14.33 2.54
N LEU A 44 -10.53 13.06 2.59
CA LEU A 44 -11.37 12.47 1.55
C LEU A 44 -12.80 13.02 1.58
N THR A 45 -13.37 13.27 2.76
CA THR A 45 -14.66 13.97 2.86
C THR A 45 -14.58 15.37 2.26
N TYR A 46 -13.47 16.08 2.45
CA TYR A 46 -13.24 17.37 1.79
C TYR A 46 -13.19 17.22 0.26
N VAL A 47 -12.43 16.25 -0.27
CA VAL A 47 -12.35 15.97 -1.71
C VAL A 47 -13.71 15.62 -2.31
N ASP A 48 -14.48 14.76 -1.64
CA ASP A 48 -15.86 14.38 -2.00
C ASP A 48 -16.78 15.61 -2.03
N SER A 49 -16.67 16.51 -1.05
CA SER A 49 -17.43 17.77 -1.02
C SER A 49 -17.11 18.73 -2.17
N LYS A 50 -15.99 18.53 -2.87
CA LYS A 50 -15.63 19.27 -4.09
C LYS A 50 -16.12 18.61 -5.38
N GLY A 51 -16.85 17.49 -5.28
CA GLY A 51 -17.33 16.74 -6.43
C GLY A 51 -16.21 16.01 -7.18
N ILE A 52 -15.12 15.67 -6.50
CA ILE A 52 -14.01 14.92 -7.07
C ILE A 52 -14.18 13.43 -6.72
N ASP A 53 -14.09 12.57 -7.73
CA ASP A 53 -14.16 11.13 -7.54
C ASP A 53 -12.93 10.56 -6.83
N ILE A 54 -13.19 9.63 -5.92
CA ILE A 54 -12.23 8.96 -5.06
C ILE A 54 -12.25 7.48 -5.41
N PHE A 55 -11.15 7.00 -5.96
CA PHE A 55 -10.96 5.57 -6.24
C PHE A 55 -10.06 4.91 -5.22
N TYR A 56 -10.50 3.80 -4.64
CA TYR A 56 -9.75 2.96 -3.71
C TYR A 56 -9.09 1.81 -4.49
N VAL A 57 -7.80 1.97 -4.79
CA VAL A 57 -7.04 0.99 -5.59
C VAL A 57 -6.16 0.18 -4.67
N SER A 58 -6.49 -1.09 -4.40
CA SER A 58 -5.85 -1.88 -3.34
C SER A 58 -5.39 -3.26 -3.82
N ASN A 59 -4.33 -3.80 -3.22
CA ASN A 59 -3.89 -5.17 -3.47
C ASN A 59 -4.53 -6.23 -2.57
N ARG A 60 -5.56 -5.87 -1.78
CA ARG A 60 -6.45 -6.85 -1.14
C ARG A 60 -7.14 -7.72 -2.19
N ASP A 61 -7.46 -8.95 -1.81
CA ASP A 61 -8.05 -9.93 -2.72
C ASP A 61 -9.54 -9.69 -2.97
N GLU A 62 -10.06 -10.23 -4.07
CA GLU A 62 -11.46 -10.07 -4.46
C GLU A 62 -12.44 -10.59 -3.37
N ASN A 63 -12.04 -11.61 -2.61
CA ASN A 63 -12.83 -12.14 -1.49
C ASN A 63 -12.83 -11.22 -0.25
N GLU A 64 -11.93 -10.24 -0.17
CA GLU A 64 -11.80 -9.27 0.92
C GLU A 64 -12.55 -7.96 0.65
N VAL A 65 -13.11 -7.78 -0.55
CA VAL A 65 -13.76 -6.54 -1.01
C VAL A 65 -14.93 -6.15 -0.11
N LYS A 66 -15.82 -7.09 0.20
CA LYS A 66 -17.02 -6.81 1.01
C LYS A 66 -16.66 -6.36 2.42
N ALA A 67 -15.69 -7.02 3.05
CA ALA A 67 -15.22 -6.63 4.38
C ALA A 67 -14.49 -5.28 4.34
N THR A 68 -13.72 -5.01 3.28
CA THR A 68 -13.06 -3.71 3.11
C THR A 68 -14.07 -2.57 2.95
N ILE A 69 -15.09 -2.73 2.11
CA ILE A 69 -16.16 -1.74 1.94
C ILE A 69 -16.88 -1.50 3.27
N LYS A 70 -17.19 -2.58 4.01
CA LYS A 70 -17.79 -2.47 5.35
C LYS A 70 -16.92 -1.62 6.27
N ASN A 71 -15.64 -1.94 6.38
CA ASN A 71 -14.68 -1.20 7.22
C ASN A 71 -14.64 0.29 6.84
N LEU A 72 -14.56 0.60 5.55
CA LEU A 72 -14.49 1.98 5.08
C LEU A 72 -15.76 2.77 5.42
N LYS A 73 -16.93 2.16 5.21
CA LYS A 73 -18.22 2.76 5.60
C LYS A 73 -18.31 3.01 7.10
N GLU A 74 -17.92 2.03 7.91
CA GLU A 74 -17.93 2.16 9.38
C GLU A 74 -16.97 3.24 9.89
N LYS A 75 -15.87 3.50 9.16
CA LYS A 75 -14.92 4.58 9.47
C LYS A 75 -15.27 5.91 8.81
N GLY A 76 -16.39 6.01 8.09
CA GLY A 76 -16.89 7.26 7.52
C GLY A 76 -16.22 7.70 6.21
N PHE A 77 -15.52 6.80 5.51
CA PHE A 77 -14.93 7.12 4.22
C PHE A 77 -16.01 7.37 3.16
N PRO A 78 -15.92 8.46 2.37
CA PRO A 78 -16.86 8.75 1.30
C PRO A 78 -16.68 7.80 0.11
N GLN A 79 -17.69 7.70 -0.74
CA GLN A 79 -17.65 6.91 -1.98
C GLN A 79 -17.18 5.45 -1.76
N ALA A 80 -17.43 4.88 -0.59
CA ALA A 80 -17.10 3.49 -0.27
C ALA A 80 -18.12 2.52 -0.92
N THR A 81 -18.19 2.52 -2.25
CA THR A 81 -19.10 1.72 -3.07
C THR A 81 -18.33 0.88 -4.08
N ALA A 82 -18.95 -0.17 -4.62
CA ALA A 82 -18.25 -1.18 -5.42
C ALA A 82 -17.62 -0.63 -6.72
N ASP A 83 -18.20 0.42 -7.30
CA ASP A 83 -17.74 1.14 -8.49
C ASP A 83 -16.50 2.00 -8.24
N HIS A 84 -16.27 2.45 -7.01
CA HIS A 84 -15.08 3.19 -6.59
C HIS A 84 -13.95 2.29 -6.09
N MET A 85 -14.11 0.97 -6.20
CA MET A 85 -13.22 -0.04 -5.61
C MET A 85 -12.51 -0.84 -6.69
N LEU A 86 -11.18 -0.72 -6.79
CA LEU A 86 -10.36 -1.43 -7.76
C LEU A 86 -9.34 -2.33 -7.04
N PHE A 87 -9.76 -3.56 -6.75
CA PHE A 87 -8.99 -4.55 -6.02
C PHE A 87 -8.09 -5.40 -6.92
N ARG A 88 -7.20 -6.19 -6.32
CA ARG A 88 -6.31 -7.09 -7.06
C ARG A 88 -7.13 -8.17 -7.74
N ALA A 89 -6.95 -8.30 -9.06
CA ALA A 89 -7.40 -9.45 -9.82
C ALA A 89 -6.22 -10.44 -9.95
N LYS A 90 -5.55 -10.47 -11.10
CA LYS A 90 -4.47 -11.44 -11.39
C LYS A 90 -3.05 -10.90 -11.14
N GLU A 91 -2.87 -9.59 -11.14
CA GLU A 91 -1.55 -8.96 -11.11
C GLU A 91 -1.39 -8.03 -9.90
N ASN A 92 -0.18 -7.98 -9.34
CA ASN A 92 0.14 -7.09 -8.23
C ASN A 92 0.31 -5.63 -8.66
N SER A 93 0.64 -5.37 -9.93
CA SER A 93 0.73 -4.01 -10.45
C SER A 93 -0.62 -3.32 -10.37
N LYS A 94 -0.62 -2.08 -9.90
CA LYS A 94 -1.82 -1.22 -9.86
C LYS A 94 -2.01 -0.47 -11.17
N GLU A 95 -1.07 -0.61 -12.12
CA GLU A 95 -1.07 0.14 -13.37
C GLU A 95 -2.33 -0.07 -14.20
N PRO A 96 -2.80 -1.30 -14.48
CA PRO A 96 -3.97 -1.46 -15.33
C PRO A 96 -5.26 -0.92 -14.68
N ARG A 97 -5.30 -0.88 -13.35
CA ARG A 97 -6.38 -0.25 -12.58
C ARG A 97 -6.32 1.28 -12.67
N ARG A 98 -5.13 1.88 -12.60
CA ARG A 98 -4.94 3.31 -12.86
C ARG A 98 -5.34 3.67 -14.30
N GLN A 99 -4.89 2.88 -15.28
CA GLN A 99 -5.24 3.10 -16.69
C GLN A 99 -6.75 3.00 -16.93
N LYS A 100 -7.45 2.06 -16.28
CA LYS A 100 -8.92 1.96 -16.34
C LYS A 100 -9.60 3.24 -15.85
N ILE A 101 -9.13 3.81 -14.73
CA ILE A 101 -9.65 5.10 -14.23
C ILE A 101 -9.37 6.22 -15.25
N GLN A 102 -8.16 6.23 -15.83
CA GLN A 102 -7.74 7.26 -16.79
C GLN A 102 -8.50 7.24 -18.13
N GLN A 103 -9.27 6.19 -18.42
CA GLN A 103 -10.16 6.17 -19.59
C GLN A 103 -11.30 7.18 -19.47
N THR A 104 -11.72 7.53 -18.25
CA THR A 104 -12.87 8.41 -18.00
C THR A 104 -12.57 9.56 -17.05
N TYR A 105 -11.44 9.51 -16.32
CA TYR A 105 -11.06 10.51 -15.31
C TYR A 105 -9.63 11.02 -15.52
N GLU A 106 -9.36 12.24 -15.08
CA GLU A 106 -7.99 12.72 -14.89
C GLU A 106 -7.55 12.47 -13.45
N ILE A 107 -6.50 11.66 -13.26
CA ILE A 107 -5.93 11.42 -11.93
C ILE A 107 -5.04 12.60 -11.54
N VAL A 108 -5.56 13.47 -10.67
CA VAL A 108 -4.85 14.66 -10.16
C VAL A 108 -3.87 14.35 -9.03
N ALA A 109 -4.13 13.31 -8.23
CA ALA A 109 -3.27 12.90 -7.12
C ALA A 109 -3.41 11.41 -6.79
N LEU A 110 -2.33 10.82 -6.27
CA LEU A 110 -2.21 9.43 -5.84
C LEU A 110 -1.67 9.42 -4.41
N PHE A 111 -2.29 8.60 -3.55
CA PHE A 111 -1.96 8.51 -2.12
C PHE A 111 -1.62 7.07 -1.79
N GLY A 112 -0.44 6.82 -1.23
CA GLY A 112 0.06 5.47 -0.98
C GLY A 112 1.27 5.44 -0.06
N ASP A 113 1.52 4.28 0.54
CA ASP A 113 2.68 4.02 1.38
C ASP A 113 3.78 3.24 0.68
N ASN A 114 3.50 2.73 -0.53
CA ASN A 114 4.46 2.01 -1.36
C ASN A 114 4.63 2.73 -2.71
N LEU A 115 5.85 2.76 -3.26
CA LEU A 115 6.12 3.50 -4.51
C LEU A 115 5.36 2.91 -5.72
N SER A 116 5.05 1.61 -5.71
CA SER A 116 4.21 0.96 -6.75
C SER A 116 2.76 1.46 -6.77
N ASP A 117 2.34 2.22 -5.76
CA ASP A 117 1.04 2.89 -5.71
C ASP A 117 0.97 4.05 -6.72
N PHE A 118 2.11 4.65 -7.05
CA PHE A 118 2.20 5.85 -7.87
C PHE A 118 2.32 5.56 -9.35
N THR A 119 3.23 4.65 -9.73
CA THR A 119 3.51 4.39 -11.14
C THR A 119 4.24 3.07 -11.35
N LYS A 120 4.12 2.47 -12.54
CA LYS A 120 4.67 1.14 -12.86
C LYS A 120 6.19 1.09 -12.84
N GLU A 121 6.87 2.23 -12.93
CA GLU A 121 8.32 2.35 -12.92
C GLU A 121 8.92 1.89 -11.59
N PHE A 122 8.11 1.77 -10.54
CA PHE A 122 8.52 1.20 -9.25
C PHE A 122 8.17 -0.29 -9.09
N ASP A 123 7.46 -0.90 -10.04
CA ASP A 123 7.03 -2.30 -9.91
C ASP A 123 8.23 -3.25 -9.99
N GLN A 124 8.41 -4.05 -8.93
CA GLN A 124 9.42 -5.11 -8.83
C GLN A 124 10.86 -4.66 -9.17
N LYS A 125 11.22 -3.42 -8.84
CA LYS A 125 12.56 -2.88 -9.09
C LYS A 125 13.56 -3.19 -7.99
N PRO A 126 14.81 -3.53 -8.33
CA PRO A 126 15.91 -3.58 -7.36
C PRO A 126 16.02 -2.28 -6.56
N LEU A 127 16.58 -2.36 -5.34
CA LEU A 127 16.67 -1.22 -4.43
C LEU A 127 17.34 0.02 -5.08
N GLU A 128 18.42 -0.19 -5.83
CA GLU A 128 19.14 0.88 -6.54
C GLU A 128 18.24 1.57 -7.58
N GLU A 129 17.59 0.82 -8.47
CA GLU A 129 16.72 1.38 -9.51
C GLU A 129 15.48 2.05 -8.90
N ARG A 130 14.91 1.47 -7.84
CA ARG A 130 13.80 2.07 -7.09
C ARG A 130 14.19 3.45 -6.54
N ASN A 131 15.36 3.57 -5.92
CA ASN A 131 15.83 4.83 -5.35
C ASN A 131 16.16 5.86 -6.45
N ALA A 132 16.82 5.44 -7.54
CA ALA A 132 17.06 6.31 -8.69
C ALA A 132 15.76 6.82 -9.34
N ASN A 133 14.71 6.00 -9.35
CA ASN A 133 13.39 6.42 -9.84
C ASN A 133 12.74 7.46 -8.90
N VAL A 134 12.98 7.40 -7.58
CA VAL A 134 12.54 8.46 -6.66
C VAL A 134 13.18 9.79 -7.05
N ASP A 135 14.49 9.81 -7.27
CA ASP A 135 15.21 11.02 -7.71
C ASP A 135 14.68 11.55 -9.06
N ARG A 136 14.40 10.64 -10.00
CA ARG A 136 13.83 10.99 -11.30
C ARG A 136 12.44 11.64 -11.19
N PHE A 137 11.62 11.18 -10.24
CA PHE A 137 10.27 11.69 -10.02
C PHE A 137 10.18 12.73 -8.88
N ARG A 138 11.29 13.32 -8.45
CA ARG A 138 11.34 14.25 -7.29
C ARG A 138 10.27 15.36 -7.32
N GLU A 139 9.96 15.90 -8.51
CA GLU A 139 8.98 16.98 -8.69
C GLU A 139 7.51 16.52 -8.59
N GLU A 140 7.27 15.20 -8.62
CA GLU A 140 5.93 14.63 -8.45
C GLU A 140 5.59 14.42 -6.97
N PHE A 141 6.59 14.17 -6.12
CA PHE A 141 6.38 13.93 -4.69
C PHE A 141 5.91 15.18 -3.96
N GLY A 142 4.83 15.04 -3.17
CA GLY A 142 4.15 16.16 -2.52
C GLY A 142 3.21 16.95 -3.43
N ARG A 143 3.21 16.68 -4.74
CA ARG A 143 2.31 17.30 -5.72
C ARG A 143 1.27 16.31 -6.24
N LYS A 144 1.72 15.29 -6.98
CA LYS A 144 0.88 14.21 -7.53
C LYS A 144 1.04 12.92 -6.73
N PHE A 145 2.24 12.64 -6.23
CA PHE A 145 2.54 11.46 -5.42
C PHE A 145 2.59 11.87 -3.94
N ILE A 146 1.53 11.55 -3.20
CA ILE A 146 1.43 11.85 -1.77
C ILE A 146 1.78 10.59 -0.99
N VAL A 147 2.96 10.62 -0.38
CA VAL A 147 3.55 9.47 0.33
C VAL A 147 3.07 9.44 1.78
N LEU A 148 2.68 8.25 2.23
CA LEU A 148 2.40 7.94 3.63
C LEU A 148 3.53 7.06 4.18
N PRO A 149 4.02 7.29 5.41
CA PRO A 149 5.13 6.50 5.94
C PRO A 149 4.66 5.10 6.36
N ASN A 150 5.32 4.06 5.86
CA ASN A 150 5.17 2.68 6.33
C ASN A 150 6.54 1.98 6.47
N PRO A 151 7.13 1.97 7.68
CA PRO A 151 8.38 1.26 7.94
C PRO A 151 8.18 -0.22 8.33
N MET A 152 6.95 -0.73 8.31
CA MET A 152 6.63 -2.09 8.80
C MET A 152 6.83 -3.16 7.72
N TYR A 153 6.37 -2.88 6.50
CA TYR A 153 6.44 -3.77 5.35
C TYR A 153 6.34 -2.97 4.05
N GLY A 154 6.66 -3.60 2.91
CA GLY A 154 6.41 -3.02 1.58
C GLY A 154 7.42 -3.46 0.54
N ASP A 155 7.33 -2.90 -0.68
CA ASP A 155 8.25 -3.30 -1.73
C ASP A 155 9.70 -2.87 -1.48
N TRP A 156 9.95 -1.92 -0.58
CA TRP A 156 11.30 -1.58 -0.11
C TRP A 156 11.95 -2.78 0.60
N GLU A 157 11.16 -3.56 1.32
CA GLU A 157 11.59 -4.79 1.97
C GLU A 157 11.68 -5.94 0.95
N ASN A 158 10.71 -6.06 0.05
CA ASN A 158 10.76 -7.09 -0.99
C ASN A 158 11.96 -6.90 -1.93
N ALA A 159 12.36 -5.66 -2.19
CA ALA A 159 13.51 -5.33 -3.03
C ALA A 159 14.83 -5.84 -2.45
N ILE A 160 15.02 -5.79 -1.12
CA ILE A 160 16.23 -6.37 -0.50
C ILE A 160 16.25 -7.90 -0.62
N TYR A 161 15.09 -8.55 -0.68
CA TYR A 161 14.96 -10.00 -0.93
C TYR A 161 15.09 -10.37 -2.41
N GLY A 162 15.29 -9.40 -3.32
CA GLY A 162 15.23 -9.66 -4.76
C GLY A 162 13.85 -10.16 -5.21
N TYR A 163 12.79 -9.82 -4.47
CA TYR A 163 11.42 -10.30 -4.65
C TYR A 163 11.20 -11.81 -4.48
N ASP A 164 12.20 -12.54 -3.98
CA ASP A 164 12.02 -13.92 -3.53
C ASP A 164 11.44 -13.95 -2.12
N LEU A 165 10.11 -14.09 -2.04
CA LEU A 165 9.36 -14.09 -0.79
C LEU A 165 9.32 -15.47 -0.10
N ASP A 166 9.81 -16.53 -0.76
CA ASP A 166 9.80 -17.90 -0.25
C ASP A 166 11.01 -18.19 0.66
N GLN A 167 11.93 -17.23 0.77
CA GLN A 167 13.03 -17.26 1.74
C GLN A 167 12.53 -17.51 3.17
N THR A 168 13.25 -18.37 3.87
CA THR A 168 13.05 -18.67 5.30
C THR A 168 13.28 -17.42 6.17
N PHE A 169 12.79 -17.45 7.41
CA PHE A 169 13.03 -16.36 8.36
C PHE A 169 14.52 -16.09 8.59
N ALA A 170 15.35 -17.14 8.63
CA ALA A 170 16.78 -17.00 8.83
C ALA A 170 17.46 -16.32 7.63
N GLU A 171 17.03 -16.64 6.41
CA GLU A 171 17.52 -16.00 5.18
C GLU A 171 17.11 -14.52 5.13
N LYS A 172 15.82 -14.22 5.36
CA LYS A 172 15.33 -12.83 5.41
C LYS A 172 16.05 -12.01 6.48
N ALA A 173 16.26 -12.57 7.68
CA ALA A 173 17.00 -11.90 8.76
C ALA A 173 18.47 -11.61 8.37
N LYS A 174 19.13 -12.55 7.69
CA LYS A 174 20.49 -12.36 7.19
C LYS A 174 20.55 -11.24 6.15
N VAL A 175 19.65 -11.24 5.17
CA VAL A 175 19.59 -10.24 4.10
C VAL A 175 19.30 -8.84 4.67
N ARG A 176 18.33 -8.72 5.59
CA ARG A 176 18.05 -7.45 6.30
C ARG A 176 19.29 -6.91 6.99
N LYS A 177 20.06 -7.76 7.68
CA LYS A 177 21.31 -7.34 8.36
C LYS A 177 22.40 -6.91 7.39
N GLN A 178 22.51 -7.56 6.23
CA GLN A 178 23.48 -7.22 5.19
C GLN A 178 23.14 -5.91 4.46
N ALA A 179 21.86 -5.53 4.42
CA ALA A 179 21.40 -4.28 3.82
C ALA A 179 21.65 -3.04 4.71
N LEU A 180 22.13 -3.22 5.95
CA LEU A 180 22.44 -2.10 6.85
C LEU A 180 23.75 -1.43 6.43
N ASP A 181 23.71 -0.11 6.26
CA ASP A 181 24.91 0.72 6.16
C ASP A 181 25.42 1.04 7.58
N ALA A 182 26.28 0.16 8.09
CA ALA A 182 26.81 0.24 9.44
C ALA A 182 28.10 1.07 9.50
N TYR A 183 28.17 2.01 10.44
CA TYR A 183 29.40 2.73 10.74
C TYR A 183 30.53 1.75 11.13
N PRO A 184 31.68 1.75 10.43
CA PRO A 184 32.80 0.89 10.79
C PRO A 184 33.53 1.50 11.99
N LEU A 185 33.28 0.98 13.19
CA LEU A 185 34.13 1.27 14.35
C LEU A 185 35.50 0.62 14.10
N LYS A 186 36.55 1.44 13.96
CA LYS A 186 37.94 0.99 13.83
C LYS A 186 38.53 0.63 15.18
#